data_AF-A0A843VVJ7-F1
#
_entry.id   AF-A0A843VVJ7-F1
#
_cell.length_a   1.000
_cell.length_b   1.000
_cell.length_c   1.000
_cell.angle_alpha   90.00
_cell.angle_beta   90.00
_cell.angle_gamma   90.00
#
_symmetry.space_group_name_H-M   'P 1'
#
loop_
_entity.id
_entity.type
_entity.pdbx_description
1 polymer ?
#
loop_
_entity_poly.entity_id
_entity_poly.type
_entity_poly.pdbx_seq_one_letter_code
_entity_poly.pdbx_strand_id
1 'polypeptide(L)'
;MVDGHDKNDMRYLYEAMDKANEHLREKNPKAYRKWWAIIDKRWEMTLHYDLHTAGYFFNHRFQYKDNIHNDGEVMRGTMNVITRLARTMNEILDAMAEVERHMMKLGIYGAYDMRCAVQRLTPAE
;
A
#
# COMPACT_ATOMS: atom_id res chain seq x y z
N MET A 1 19.33 -6.08 -23.43
CA MET A 1 19.64 -4.85 -22.70
C MET A 1 18.41 -4.52 -21.90
N VAL A 2 18.49 -4.63 -20.57
CA VAL A 2 17.39 -4.33 -19.65
C VAL A 2 17.45 -2.83 -19.42
N ASP A 3 16.56 -2.09 -20.08
CA ASP A 3 16.40 -0.66 -19.83
C ASP A 3 15.75 -0.48 -18.46
N GLY A 4 16.62 -0.25 -17.47
CA GLY A 4 16.27 0.06 -16.10
C GLY A 4 15.69 1.45 -15.96
N HIS A 5 14.42 1.61 -16.32
CA HIS A 5 13.62 2.72 -15.80
C HIS A 5 13.00 2.32 -14.45
N ASP A 6 13.56 2.93 -13.41
CA ASP A 6 13.08 3.01 -12.02
C ASP A 6 12.84 1.71 -11.24
N LYS A 7 13.95 1.22 -10.67
CA LYS A 7 14.11 0.87 -9.25
C LYS A 7 12.81 0.52 -8.53
N ASN A 8 12.66 -0.76 -8.16
CA ASN A 8 12.13 -1.30 -6.90
C ASN A 8 11.53 -0.29 -5.90
N ASP A 9 10.54 0.49 -6.31
CA ASP A 9 9.92 1.46 -5.44
C ASP A 9 8.97 0.64 -4.59
N MET A 10 9.30 0.50 -3.31
CA MET A 10 8.61 -0.37 -2.33
C MET A 10 7.08 -0.19 -2.35
N ARG A 11 6.62 0.99 -2.78
CA ARG A 11 5.22 1.41 -2.96
C ARG A 11 4.46 0.72 -4.11
N TYR A 12 5.12 0.20 -5.15
CA TYR A 12 4.47 -0.50 -6.27
C TYR A 12 4.49 -2.03 -6.12
N LEU A 13 5.41 -2.55 -5.29
CA LEU A 13 5.59 -3.98 -5.13
C LEU A 13 4.35 -4.66 -4.53
N TYR A 14 3.68 -3.98 -3.57
CA TYR A 14 2.43 -4.48 -2.98
C TYR A 14 1.32 -4.59 -4.03
N GLU A 15 1.10 -3.55 -4.86
CA GLU A 15 0.06 -3.60 -5.90
C GLU A 15 0.37 -4.66 -6.98
N ALA A 16 1.63 -4.75 -7.44
CA ALA A 16 2.01 -5.75 -8.43
C ALA A 16 1.81 -7.18 -7.90
N MET A 17 2.10 -7.40 -6.62
CA MET A 17 1.84 -8.67 -5.94
C MET A 17 0.35 -8.96 -5.83
N ASP A 18 -0.45 -7.97 -5.42
CA ASP A 18 -1.91 -8.11 -5.30
C ASP A 18 -2.54 -8.46 -6.65
N LYS A 19 -2.17 -7.75 -7.73
CA LYS A 19 -2.60 -8.08 -9.10
C LYS A 19 -2.17 -9.48 -9.53
N ALA A 20 -0.93 -9.89 -9.23
CA ALA A 20 -0.47 -11.24 -9.53
C ALA A 20 -1.25 -12.31 -8.74
N ASN A 21 -1.62 -11.99 -7.51
CA ASN A 21 -2.41 -12.85 -6.63
C ASN A 21 -3.83 -13.04 -7.18
N GLU A 22 -4.50 -11.95 -7.54
CA GLU A 22 -5.82 -11.98 -8.20
C GLU A 22 -5.77 -12.82 -9.48
N HIS A 23 -4.75 -12.64 -10.31
CA HIS A 23 -4.59 -13.41 -11.55
C HIS A 23 -4.40 -14.91 -11.28
N LEU A 24 -3.61 -15.29 -10.27
CA LEU A 24 -3.43 -16.68 -9.87
C LEU A 24 -4.73 -17.30 -9.35
N ARG A 25 -5.52 -16.53 -8.60
CA ARG A 25 -6.84 -16.93 -8.10
C ARG A 25 -7.79 -17.25 -9.25
N GLU A 26 -7.79 -16.42 -10.28
CA GLU A 26 -8.63 -16.61 -11.47
C GLU A 26 -8.16 -17.80 -12.33
N LYS A 27 -6.86 -17.92 -12.57
CA LYS A 27 -6.31 -18.97 -13.47
C LYS A 27 -6.35 -20.36 -12.86
N ASN A 28 -6.08 -20.50 -11.56
CA ASN A 28 -6.00 -21.82 -10.93
C ASN A 28 -6.55 -21.81 -9.50
N PRO A 29 -7.87 -21.62 -9.32
CA PRO A 29 -8.50 -21.48 -8.00
C PRO A 29 -8.29 -22.70 -7.09
N LYS A 30 -8.12 -23.90 -7.68
CA LYS A 30 -7.89 -25.14 -6.91
C LYS A 30 -6.49 -25.21 -6.29
N ALA A 31 -5.47 -24.69 -6.99
CA ALA A 31 -4.09 -24.71 -6.51
C ALA A 31 -3.68 -23.41 -5.80
N TYR A 32 -4.40 -22.32 -6.07
CA TYR A 32 -4.16 -20.97 -5.56
C TYR A 32 -3.74 -20.95 -4.09
N ARG A 33 -4.53 -21.56 -3.20
CA ARG A 33 -4.31 -21.50 -1.74
C ARG A 33 -2.93 -22.01 -1.32
N LYS A 34 -2.44 -23.06 -1.97
CA LYS A 34 -1.12 -23.65 -1.67
C LYS A 34 0.02 -22.75 -2.16
N TRP A 35 -0.15 -22.14 -3.33
CA TRP A 35 0.85 -21.25 -3.91
C TRP A 35 0.90 -19.92 -3.17
N TRP A 36 -0.28 -19.38 -2.82
CA TRP A 36 -0.41 -18.18 -2.00
C TRP A 36 0.30 -18.34 -0.67
N ALA A 37 0.09 -19.44 0.07
CA ALA A 37 0.76 -19.67 1.34
C ALA A 37 2.30 -19.68 1.25
N ILE A 38 2.86 -20.09 0.11
CA ILE A 38 4.32 -20.07 -0.10
C ILE A 38 4.81 -18.66 -0.40
N ILE A 39 4.06 -17.92 -1.22
CA ILE A 39 4.37 -16.51 -1.58
C ILE A 39 4.25 -15.63 -0.33
N ASP A 40 3.14 -15.74 0.39
CA ASP A 40 2.84 -15.01 1.62
C ASP A 40 3.91 -15.23 2.69
N LYS A 41 4.28 -16.49 2.95
CA LYS A 41 5.36 -16.80 3.90
C LYS A 41 6.70 -16.21 3.49
N ARG A 42 7.04 -16.24 2.19
CA ARG A 42 8.28 -15.64 1.69
C ARG A 42 8.24 -14.12 1.82
N TRP A 43 7.09 -13.53 1.56
CA TRP A 43 6.86 -12.11 1.68
C TRP A 43 7.05 -11.64 3.12
N GLU A 44 6.38 -12.25 4.10
CA GLU A 44 6.58 -11.97 5.53
C GLU A 44 8.05 -12.06 5.97
N MET A 45 8.80 -13.01 5.40
CA MET A 45 10.20 -13.24 5.75
C MET A 45 11.20 -12.29 5.07
N THR A 46 10.91 -11.79 3.86
CA THR A 46 11.90 -11.07 3.03
C THR A 46 11.62 -9.59 2.90
N LEU A 47 10.38 -9.16 3.12
CA LEU A 47 9.91 -7.80 2.89
C LEU A 47 9.09 -7.41 4.11
N HIS A 48 9.43 -6.29 4.76
CA HIS A 48 8.74 -5.82 5.96
C HIS A 48 7.27 -5.53 5.64
N TYR A 49 6.41 -6.53 5.75
CA TYR A 49 4.99 -6.51 5.36
C TYR A 49 4.26 -5.25 5.83
N ASP A 50 4.52 -4.85 7.07
CA ASP A 50 3.98 -3.62 7.67
C ASP A 50 4.48 -2.34 6.94
N LEU A 51 5.76 -2.26 6.58
CA LEU A 51 6.32 -1.09 5.89
C LEU A 51 5.80 -0.96 4.45
N HIS A 52 5.56 -2.09 3.78
CA HIS A 52 4.98 -2.09 2.44
C HIS A 52 3.51 -1.70 2.43
N THR A 53 2.73 -2.25 3.36
CA THR A 53 1.33 -1.87 3.52
C THR A 53 1.19 -0.40 3.91
N ALA A 54 2.03 0.11 4.83
CA ALA A 54 2.10 1.54 5.13
C ALA A 54 2.48 2.38 3.90
N GLY A 55 3.51 1.96 3.15
CA GLY A 55 3.97 2.64 1.94
C GLY A 55 2.91 2.65 0.84
N TYR A 56 2.13 1.57 0.71
CA TYR A 56 0.99 1.48 -0.20
C TYR A 56 -0.14 2.41 0.24
N PHE A 57 -0.50 2.38 1.54
CA PHE A 57 -1.55 3.22 2.13
C PHE A 57 -1.29 4.72 1.95
N PHE A 58 -0.06 5.17 2.21
CA PHE A 58 0.33 6.57 2.08
C PHE A 58 0.70 6.99 0.65
N ASN A 59 0.70 6.08 -0.32
CA ASN A 59 0.96 6.44 -1.70
C ASN A 59 -0.23 7.19 -2.29
N HIS A 60 -0.06 8.50 -2.54
CA HIS A 60 -1.10 9.36 -3.11
C HIS A 60 -1.64 8.87 -4.47
N ARG A 61 -0.86 8.07 -5.22
CA ARG A 61 -1.38 7.41 -6.44
C ARG A 61 -2.50 6.43 -6.17
N PHE A 62 -2.45 5.73 -5.04
CA PHE A 62 -3.44 4.71 -4.67
C PHE A 62 -4.48 5.22 -3.67
N GLN A 63 -4.26 6.40 -3.08
CA GLN A 63 -5.21 7.06 -2.18
C GLN A 63 -6.61 7.28 -2.79
N TYR A 64 -6.71 7.37 -4.11
CA TYR A 64 -7.99 7.52 -4.81
C TYR A 64 -8.50 6.23 -5.47
N LYS A 65 -7.77 5.12 -5.33
CA LYS A 65 -8.25 3.80 -5.75
C LYS A 65 -9.35 3.37 -4.77
N ASP A 66 -10.42 2.80 -5.30
CA ASP A 66 -11.55 2.38 -4.47
C ASP A 66 -11.08 1.36 -3.42
N ASN A 67 -11.60 1.52 -2.19
CA ASN A 67 -11.49 0.54 -1.10
C ASN A 67 -10.10 0.27 -0.52
N ILE A 68 -9.05 1.03 -0.84
CA ILE A 68 -7.72 0.84 -0.19
C ILE A 68 -7.79 0.94 1.33
N HIS A 69 -8.69 1.78 1.85
CA HIS A 69 -8.92 1.98 3.27
C HIS A 69 -9.75 0.87 3.93
N ASN A 70 -10.44 0.04 3.14
CA ASN A 70 -11.24 -1.08 3.62
C ASN A 70 -10.43 -2.39 3.71
N ASP A 71 -9.20 -2.38 3.23
CA ASP A 71 -8.28 -3.50 3.36
C ASP A 71 -7.73 -3.57 4.79
N GLY A 72 -8.21 -4.56 5.55
CA GLY A 72 -7.79 -4.78 6.94
C GLY A 72 -6.32 -5.16 7.09
N GLU A 73 -5.71 -5.77 6.07
CA GLU A 73 -4.29 -6.08 6.06
C GLU A 73 -3.44 -4.82 5.90
N VAL A 74 -3.84 -3.95 4.97
CA VAL A 74 -3.18 -2.66 4.73
C VAL A 74 -3.29 -1.76 5.97
N MET A 75 -4.47 -1.67 6.57
CA MET A 75 -4.68 -0.87 7.79
C MET A 75 -3.87 -1.41 8.98
N ARG A 76 -3.89 -2.72 9.20
CA ARG A 76 -3.13 -3.36 10.29
C ARG A 76 -1.63 -3.10 10.15
N GLY A 77 -1.08 -3.32 8.95
CA GLY A 77 0.34 -3.11 8.72
C GLY A 77 0.74 -1.63 8.85
N THR A 78 -0.12 -0.71 8.41
CA THR A 78 0.07 0.74 8.62
C THR A 78 0.15 1.09 10.11
N MET A 79 -0.79 0.60 10.92
CA MET A 79 -0.78 0.84 12.37
C MET A 79 0.42 0.20 13.09
N ASN A 80 0.85 -0.98 12.64
CA ASN A 80 2.07 -1.61 13.15
C ASN A 80 3.30 -0.72 12.93
N VAL A 81 3.43 -0.10 11.74
CA VAL A 81 4.53 0.84 11.47
C VAL A 81 4.46 2.05 12.37
N ILE A 82 3.29 2.69 12.47
CA ILE A 82 3.10 3.89 13.31
C ILE A 82 3.49 3.59 14.76
N THR A 83 2.99 2.48 15.30
CA THR A 83 3.25 2.08 16.70
C THR A 83 4.73 1.77 16.94
N ARG A 84 5.45 1.25 15.93
CA ARG A 84 6.88 0.97 16.03
C ARG A 84 7.76 2.21 15.88
N LEU A 85 7.33 3.20 15.12
CA LEU A 85 8.08 4.44 14.87
C LEU A 85 7.85 5.50 15.93
N ALA A 86 6.64 5.59 16.48
CA ALA A 86 6.32 6.51 17.55
C ALA A 86 7.07 6.15 18.85
N ARG A 87 7.55 7.17 19.56
CA ARG A 87 8.27 7.04 20.84
C ARG A 87 7.37 7.33 22.03
N THR A 88 6.22 7.98 21.79
CA THR A 88 5.28 8.38 22.82
C THR A 88 3.83 8.11 22.42
N MET A 89 2.93 8.03 23.40
CA MET A 89 1.50 7.89 23.15
C MET A 89 0.92 9.08 22.36
N ASN A 90 1.42 10.29 22.62
CA ASN A 90 0.95 11.48 21.91
C ASN A 90 1.30 11.42 20.41
N GLU A 91 2.51 10.98 20.06
CA GLU A 91 2.89 10.78 18.66
C GLU A 91 2.03 9.72 17.96
N ILE A 92 1.61 8.67 18.68
CA ILE A 92 0.66 7.68 18.14
C ILE A 92 -0.69 8.35 17.86
N LEU A 93 -1.24 9.08 18.83
CA LEU A 93 -2.54 9.75 18.69
C LEU A 93 -2.54 10.78 17.56
N ASP A 94 -1.47 11.57 17.44
CA ASP A 94 -1.31 12.55 16.37
C ASP A 94 -1.20 11.87 15.00
N ALA A 95 -0.46 10.77 14.90
CA ALA A 95 -0.35 9.99 13.68
C ALA A 95 -1.69 9.33 13.30
N MET A 96 -2.46 8.82 14.26
CA MET A 96 -3.79 8.27 14.02
C MET A 96 -4.75 9.34 13.48
N ALA A 97 -4.70 10.55 14.03
CA ALA A 97 -5.50 11.66 13.52
C ALA A 97 -5.12 12.03 12.08
N GLU A 98 -3.84 11.92 11.71
CA GLU A 98 -3.40 12.15 10.32
C GLU A 98 -3.84 11.02 9.37
N VAL A 99 -3.84 9.77 9.84
CA VAL A 99 -4.38 8.62 9.09
C VAL A 99 -5.86 8.85 8.77
N GLU A 100 -6.65 9.30 9.74
CA GLU A 100 -8.07 9.63 9.51
C GLU A 100 -8.25 10.77 8.50
N ARG A 101 -7.45 11.84 8.62
CA ARG A 101 -7.46 12.95 7.65
C ARG A 101 -7.11 12.48 6.24
N HIS A 102 -6.13 11.59 6.11
CA HIS A 102 -5.73 10.97 4.84
C HIS A 102 -6.86 10.14 4.23
N MET A 103 -7.51 9.29 5.03
CA MET A 103 -8.67 8.46 4.61
C MET A 103 -9.85 9.32 4.15
N MET A 104 -10.14 10.38 4.89
CA MET A 104 -11.24 11.31 4.58
C MET A 104 -10.87 12.32 3.49
N LYS A 105 -9.62 12.31 2.99
CA LYS A 105 -9.09 13.26 2.01
C LYS A 105 -9.30 14.71 2.45
N LEU A 106 -9.06 15.00 3.73
CA LEU A 106 -9.22 16.34 4.31
C LEU A 106 -7.96 17.20 4.09
N GLY A 107 -8.11 18.53 4.11
CA GLY A 107 -6.97 19.44 4.01
C GLY A 107 -6.14 19.25 2.73
N ILE A 108 -4.81 19.13 2.88
CA ILE A 108 -3.87 18.99 1.75
C ILE A 108 -4.09 17.70 0.94
N TYR A 109 -4.63 16.66 1.57
CA TYR A 109 -4.90 15.34 0.95
C TYR A 109 -6.08 15.37 -0.03
N GLY A 110 -6.97 16.35 0.13
CA GLY A 110 -8.11 16.61 -0.76
C GLY A 110 -7.92 17.83 -1.65
N ALA A 111 -6.76 18.48 -1.65
CA ALA A 111 -6.53 19.65 -2.48
C ALA A 111 -6.59 19.27 -3.98
N TYR A 112 -7.21 20.13 -4.79
CA TYR A 112 -7.35 19.91 -6.23
C TYR A 112 -5.97 19.77 -6.92
N ASP A 113 -4.99 20.57 -6.51
CA ASP A 113 -3.65 20.54 -7.08
C ASP A 113 -2.92 19.22 -6.82
N MET A 114 -3.11 18.61 -5.65
CA MET A 114 -2.55 17.29 -5.34
C MET A 114 -3.20 16.20 -6.18
N ARG A 115 -4.52 16.25 -6.40
CA ARG A 115 -5.21 15.34 -7.33
C ARG A 115 -4.67 15.45 -8.75
N CYS A 116 -4.51 16.68 -9.25
CA CYS A 116 -4.00 16.91 -10.60
C CYS A 116 -2.52 16.53 -10.75
N ALA A 117 -1.69 16.78 -9.73
CA ALA A 117 -0.29 16.37 -9.74
C ALA A 117 -0.14 14.85 -9.82
N VAL A 118 -0.97 14.10 -9.06
CA VAL A 118 -0.99 12.63 -9.11
C VAL A 118 -1.38 12.13 -10.50
N GLN A 119 -2.45 12.67 -11.09
CA GLN A 119 -2.92 12.29 -12.45
C GLN A 119 -1.89 12.61 -13.55
N ARG A 120 -1.11 13.68 -13.40
CA ARG A 120 -0.07 14.07 -14.37
C ARG A 120 1.21 13.24 -14.25
N LEU A 121 1.51 12.73 -13.06
CA LEU A 121 2.67 11.87 -12.84
C LEU A 121 2.43 10.43 -13.33
N THR A 122 1.20 10.02 -13.57
CA THR A 122 0.84 8.74 -14.18
C THR A 122 0.71 8.91 -15.70
N PRO A 123 1.62 8.38 -16.54
CA PRO A 123 1.29 8.19 -17.95
C PRO A 123 0.11 7.23 -18.04
N ALA A 124 -0.84 7.50 -18.92
CA ALA A 124 -1.87 6.53 -19.27
C ALA A 124 -1.20 5.23 -19.74
N GLU A 125 -1.60 4.10 -19.15
CA GLU A 125 -1.26 2.76 -19.65
C GLU A 125 -1.79 2.55 -21.07
#